data_AF-A0A1F7X9C1-F1
#
_entry.id   AF-A0A1F7X9C1-F1
#
_cell.length_a   1.000
_cell.length_b   1.000
_cell.length_c   1.000
_cell.angle_alpha   90.00
_cell.angle_beta   90.00
_cell.angle_gamma   90.00
#
_symmetry.space_group_name_H-M   'P 1'
#
loop_
_entity.id
_entity.type
_entity.pdbx_description
1 polymer ?
#
loop_
_entity_poly.entity_id
_entity_poly.type
_entity_poly.pdbx_seq_one_letter_code
_entity_poly.pdbx_strand_id
1 'polypeptide(L)'
;MTDNQTHSPVKFEDLDIFDLLRLSHLTPEKKAERIAEIQMIVVNNFFLDDLPGLVSESDLKKFDELAKDASKGEELKTLLHDKVPNFDQIIYEKMLVAKKEIVLQNMQTRLDINSKEASDPEVQKDEKRMKQLSEEKDKLDKIVTAINSNDWTTVSGLINTL
;
A
#
# COMPACT_ATOMS: atom_id res chain seq x y z
N MET A 1 -31.56 -16.43 22.76
CA MET A 1 -30.29 -16.97 22.24
C MET A 1 -29.81 -15.98 21.21
N THR A 2 -28.97 -15.03 21.62
CA THR A 2 -28.38 -14.02 20.74
C THR A 2 -27.19 -14.66 20.05
N ASP A 3 -27.26 -14.79 18.73
CA ASP A 3 -26.14 -15.21 17.90
C ASP A 3 -24.98 -14.23 18.12
N ASN A 4 -23.97 -14.68 18.85
CA ASN A 4 -22.64 -14.09 18.85
C ASN A 4 -22.04 -14.38 17.47
N GLN A 5 -22.31 -13.51 16.50
CA GLN A 5 -21.46 -13.42 15.32
C GLN A 5 -20.10 -12.93 15.79
N THR A 6 -19.19 -13.87 16.04
CA THR A 6 -17.76 -13.61 16.11
C THR A 6 -17.34 -13.08 14.74
N HIS A 7 -17.41 -11.77 14.55
CA HIS A 7 -16.73 -11.11 13.43
C HIS A 7 -15.24 -11.40 13.61
N SER A 8 -14.71 -12.32 12.81
CA SER A 8 -13.28 -12.54 12.73
C SER A 8 -12.58 -11.21 12.42
N PRO A 9 -11.49 -10.87 13.11
CA PRO A 9 -10.77 -9.63 12.86
C PRO A 9 -10.33 -9.57 11.39
N VAL A 10 -10.63 -8.44 10.74
CA VAL A 10 -10.25 -8.20 9.34
C VAL A 10 -8.72 -8.13 9.26
N LYS A 11 -8.10 -9.00 8.46
CA LYS A 11 -6.66 -8.94 8.21
C LYS A 11 -6.36 -8.00 7.05
N PHE A 12 -5.27 -7.25 7.17
CA PHE A 12 -4.84 -6.32 6.13
C PHE A 12 -4.48 -7.01 4.81
N GLU A 13 -3.88 -8.18 4.90
CA GLU A 13 -3.45 -9.01 3.76
C GLU A 13 -4.62 -9.30 2.83
N ASP A 14 -5.80 -9.52 3.40
CA ASP A 14 -7.03 -9.92 2.70
C ASP A 14 -7.76 -8.75 2.01
N LEU A 15 -7.37 -7.50 2.29
CA LEU A 15 -8.05 -6.31 1.76
C LEU A 15 -7.58 -5.95 0.35
N ASP A 16 -8.48 -5.66 -0.60
CA ASP A 16 -8.07 -5.13 -1.92
C ASP A 16 -7.55 -3.69 -1.76
N ILE A 17 -6.31 -3.43 -2.19
CA ILE A 17 -5.74 -2.08 -2.20
C ILE A 17 -6.61 -1.12 -3.02
N PHE A 18 -7.24 -1.58 -4.10
CA PHE A 18 -8.07 -0.71 -4.92
C PHE A 18 -9.37 -0.34 -4.22
N ASP A 19 -9.94 -1.21 -3.39
CA ASP A 19 -11.09 -0.86 -2.57
C ASP A 19 -10.69 0.16 -1.48
N LEU A 20 -9.54 -0.05 -0.84
CA LEU A 20 -8.99 0.89 0.14
C LEU A 20 -8.72 2.29 -0.45
N LEU A 21 -8.35 2.34 -1.73
CA LEU A 21 -8.10 3.60 -2.45
C LEU A 21 -9.37 4.17 -3.13
N ARG A 22 -10.51 3.47 -3.03
CA ARG A 22 -11.77 3.80 -3.73
C ARG A 22 -11.64 3.83 -5.26
N LEU A 23 -10.83 2.93 -5.78
CA LEU A 23 -10.53 2.71 -7.20
C LEU A 23 -11.14 1.40 -7.72
N SER A 24 -12.25 0.93 -7.12
CA SER A 24 -12.95 -0.29 -7.52
C SER A 24 -13.50 -0.25 -8.96
N HIS A 25 -13.65 0.96 -9.52
CA HIS A 25 -14.07 1.20 -10.90
C HIS A 25 -12.98 0.93 -11.94
N LEU A 26 -11.71 0.72 -11.53
CA LEU A 26 -10.64 0.38 -12.46
C LEU A 26 -10.86 -1.00 -13.08
N THR A 27 -10.53 -1.12 -14.37
CA THR A 27 -10.59 -2.42 -15.05
C THR A 27 -9.52 -3.37 -14.49
N PRO A 28 -9.71 -4.69 -14.61
CA PRO A 28 -8.72 -5.68 -14.16
C PRO A 28 -7.32 -5.44 -14.75
N GLU A 29 -7.23 -5.00 -16.00
CA GLU A 29 -5.97 -4.75 -16.69
C GLU A 29 -5.22 -3.58 -16.05
N LYS A 30 -5.93 -2.48 -15.74
CA LYS A 30 -5.34 -1.32 -15.04
C LYS A 30 -4.95 -1.67 -13.62
N LYS A 31 -5.75 -2.50 -12.93
CA LYS A 31 -5.39 -3.01 -11.60
C LYS A 31 -4.09 -3.81 -11.67
N ALA A 32 -3.98 -4.73 -12.64
CA ALA A 32 -2.77 -5.54 -12.84
C ALA A 32 -1.53 -4.69 -13.17
N GLU A 33 -1.66 -3.68 -14.03
CA GLU A 33 -0.60 -2.73 -14.36
C GLU A 33 -0.08 -2.02 -13.11
N ARG A 34 -0.98 -1.49 -12.26
CA ARG A 34 -0.60 -0.82 -11.01
C ARG A 34 0.06 -1.77 -10.01
N ILE A 35 -0.42 -3.01 -9.90
CA ILE A 35 0.23 -4.01 -9.04
C ILE A 35 1.65 -4.31 -9.55
N ALA A 36 1.84 -4.45 -10.85
CA ALA A 36 3.16 -4.68 -11.46
C ALA A 36 4.12 -3.50 -11.21
N GLU A 37 3.65 -2.25 -11.30
CA GLU A 37 4.44 -1.07 -10.97
C GLU A 37 4.90 -1.09 -9.50
N ILE A 38 3.98 -1.37 -8.56
CA ILE A 38 4.31 -1.46 -7.13
C ILE A 38 5.32 -2.58 -6.89
N GLN A 39 5.11 -3.75 -7.50
CA GLN A 39 6.01 -4.88 -7.39
C GLN A 39 7.41 -4.56 -7.91
N MET A 40 7.51 -3.88 -9.05
CA MET A 40 8.79 -3.44 -9.60
C MET A 40 9.53 -2.51 -8.64
N ILE A 41 8.85 -1.55 -8.03
CA ILE A 41 9.44 -0.64 -7.04
C ILE A 41 9.94 -1.43 -5.82
N VAL A 42 9.12 -2.33 -5.28
CA VAL A 42 9.48 -3.14 -4.11
C VAL A 42 10.69 -4.03 -4.40
N VAL A 43 10.72 -4.68 -5.55
CA VAL A 43 11.84 -5.53 -5.96
C VAL A 43 13.10 -4.68 -6.17
N ASN A 44 13.01 -3.53 -6.83
CA ASN A 44 14.16 -2.65 -7.02
C ASN A 44 14.73 -2.13 -5.70
N ASN A 45 13.87 -1.73 -4.76
CA ASN A 45 14.32 -1.33 -3.42
C ASN A 45 15.00 -2.49 -2.70
N PHE A 46 14.48 -3.72 -2.82
CA PHE A 46 15.15 -4.90 -2.28
C PHE A 46 16.56 -5.08 -2.85
N PHE A 47 16.73 -4.94 -4.18
CA PHE A 47 18.05 -5.06 -4.81
C PHE A 47 19.04 -4.00 -4.35
N LEU A 48 18.57 -2.76 -4.15
CA LEU A 48 19.43 -1.63 -3.82
C LEU A 48 19.78 -1.56 -2.33
N ASP A 49 18.81 -1.82 -1.46
CA ASP A 49 18.92 -1.52 -0.03
C ASP A 49 19.17 -2.78 0.82
N ASP A 50 18.49 -3.89 0.50
CA ASP A 50 18.52 -5.09 1.35
C ASP A 50 19.51 -6.14 0.87
N LEU A 51 19.54 -6.42 -0.43
CA LEU A 51 20.38 -7.47 -1.02
C LEU A 51 21.87 -7.32 -0.64
N PRO A 52 22.47 -6.12 -0.62
CA PRO A 52 23.87 -5.95 -0.20
C PRO A 52 24.18 -6.40 1.22
N GLY A 53 23.18 -6.39 2.12
CA GLY A 53 23.32 -6.87 3.48
C GLY A 53 23.13 -8.39 3.64
N LEU A 54 22.62 -9.06 2.60
CA LEU A 54 22.20 -10.47 2.67
C LEU A 54 23.15 -11.42 1.96
N VAL A 55 23.95 -10.94 1.01
CA VAL A 55 24.82 -11.76 0.17
C VAL A 55 26.25 -11.24 0.13
N SER A 56 27.18 -12.08 -0.34
CA SER A 56 28.59 -11.69 -0.48
C SER A 56 28.80 -10.64 -1.58
N GLU A 57 29.88 -9.84 -1.50
CA GLU A 57 30.23 -8.88 -2.56
C GLU A 57 30.45 -9.57 -3.92
N SER A 58 30.97 -10.80 -3.92
CA SER A 58 31.12 -11.58 -5.16
C SER A 58 29.78 -12.00 -5.76
N ASP A 59 28.79 -12.31 -4.92
CA ASP A 59 27.45 -12.64 -5.41
C ASP A 59 26.71 -11.37 -5.86
N LEU A 60 26.88 -10.23 -5.18
CA LEU A 60 26.35 -8.93 -5.62
C LEU A 60 26.80 -8.57 -7.04
N LYS A 61 28.09 -8.76 -7.34
CA LYS A 61 28.60 -8.51 -8.71
C LYS A 61 27.92 -9.41 -9.74
N LYS A 62 27.68 -10.68 -9.41
CA LYS A 62 26.93 -11.60 -10.29
C LYS A 62 25.48 -11.16 -10.44
N PHE A 63 24.83 -10.72 -9.36
CA PHE A 63 23.47 -10.17 -9.42
C PHE A 63 23.41 -8.95 -10.35
N ASP A 64 24.35 -8.01 -10.23
CA ASP A 64 24.41 -6.81 -11.09
C ASP A 64 24.67 -7.15 -12.56
N GLU A 65 25.48 -8.16 -12.84
CA GLU A 65 25.73 -8.64 -14.20
C GLU A 65 24.48 -9.28 -14.80
N LEU A 66 23.82 -10.17 -14.05
CA LEU A 66 22.61 -10.86 -14.49
C LEU A 66 21.41 -9.90 -14.63
N ALA A 67 21.29 -8.90 -13.75
CA ALA A 67 20.19 -7.93 -13.79
C ALA A 67 20.24 -6.98 -14.99
N LYS A 68 21.42 -6.79 -15.61
CA LYS A 68 21.58 -5.96 -16.81
C LYS A 68 21.10 -6.65 -18.09
N ASP A 69 20.96 -7.98 -18.07
CA ASP A 69 20.55 -8.78 -19.22
C ASP A 69 19.17 -9.39 -18.98
N ALA A 70 18.15 -8.85 -19.64
CA ALA A 70 16.78 -9.34 -19.54
C ALA A 70 16.62 -10.83 -19.95
N SER A 71 17.51 -11.36 -20.80
CA SER A 71 17.50 -12.78 -21.18
C SER A 71 17.94 -13.72 -20.06
N LYS A 72 18.53 -13.17 -19.00
CA LYS A 72 19.06 -13.90 -17.83
C LYS A 72 18.12 -13.88 -16.62
N GLY A 73 16.86 -13.46 -16.79
CA GLY A 73 15.90 -13.36 -15.70
C GLY A 73 15.72 -14.65 -14.88
N GLU A 74 15.65 -15.82 -15.52
CA GLU A 74 15.52 -17.10 -14.80
C GLU A 74 16.80 -17.49 -14.03
N GLU A 75 17.96 -17.16 -14.57
CA GLU A 75 19.25 -17.39 -13.91
C GLU A 75 19.40 -16.47 -12.70
N LEU A 76 19.01 -15.19 -12.84
CA LEU A 76 18.94 -14.22 -11.76
C LEU A 76 18.01 -14.70 -10.64
N LYS A 77 16.80 -15.15 -11.00
CA LYS A 77 15.82 -15.67 -10.05
C LYS A 77 16.36 -16.89 -9.30
N THR A 78 16.98 -17.82 -10.02
CA THR A 78 17.57 -19.02 -9.40
C THR A 78 18.67 -18.63 -8.40
N LEU A 79 19.54 -17.69 -8.76
CA LEU A 79 20.59 -17.21 -7.86
C LEU A 79 20.01 -16.51 -6.62
N LEU A 80 18.93 -15.73 -6.77
CA LEU A 80 18.25 -15.08 -5.64
C LEU A 80 17.71 -16.11 -4.65
N HIS A 81 17.02 -17.15 -5.13
CA HIS A 81 16.48 -18.18 -4.24
C HIS A 81 17.57 -19.05 -3.60
N ASP A 82 18.72 -19.24 -4.26
CA ASP A 82 19.86 -19.97 -3.68
C ASP A 82 20.57 -19.15 -2.58
N LYS A 83 20.73 -17.84 -2.79
CA LYS A 83 21.52 -16.97 -1.90
C LYS A 83 20.70 -16.24 -0.84
N VAL A 84 19.42 -16.03 -1.07
CA VAL A 84 18.51 -15.34 -0.17
C VAL A 84 17.42 -16.30 0.28
N PRO A 85 17.61 -16.97 1.43
CA PRO A 85 16.56 -17.80 2.02
C PRO A 85 15.29 -16.98 2.24
N ASN A 86 14.13 -17.57 1.97
CA ASN A 86 12.83 -16.94 2.13
C ASN A 86 12.63 -15.66 1.29
N PHE A 87 13.32 -15.54 0.15
CA PHE A 87 13.18 -14.39 -0.76
C PHE A 87 11.71 -14.01 -1.04
N ASP A 88 10.86 -14.98 -1.37
CA ASP A 88 9.43 -14.73 -1.64
C ASP A 88 8.70 -14.12 -0.44
N GLN A 89 9.02 -14.58 0.77
CA GLN A 89 8.43 -14.05 2.01
C GLN A 89 8.89 -12.61 2.25
N ILE A 90 10.17 -12.31 2.03
CA ILE A 90 10.72 -10.96 2.18
C ILE A 90 10.01 -9.99 1.22
N ILE A 91 9.88 -10.39 -0.06
CA ILE A 91 9.19 -9.58 -1.06
C ILE A 91 7.72 -9.42 -0.70
N TYR A 92 7.05 -10.48 -0.25
CA TYR A 92 5.65 -10.42 0.19
C TYR A 92 5.47 -9.43 1.36
N GLU A 93 6.31 -9.51 2.40
CA GLU A 93 6.25 -8.59 3.53
C GLU A 93 6.49 -7.14 3.12
N LYS A 94 7.46 -6.90 2.22
CA LYS A 94 7.70 -5.56 1.67
C LYS A 94 6.53 -5.06 0.83
N MET A 95 5.85 -5.93 0.08
CA MET A 95 4.63 -5.59 -0.64
C MET A 95 3.51 -5.17 0.33
N LEU A 96 3.38 -5.84 1.48
CA LEU A 96 2.41 -5.43 2.51
C LEU A 96 2.77 -4.06 3.09
N VAL A 97 4.05 -3.81 3.40
CA VAL A 97 4.50 -2.49 3.87
C VAL A 97 4.18 -1.41 2.84
N ALA A 98 4.56 -1.62 1.57
CA ALA A 98 4.28 -0.68 0.49
C ALA A 98 2.77 -0.43 0.32
N LYS A 99 1.95 -1.49 0.35
CA LYS A 99 0.48 -1.38 0.31
C LYS A 99 -0.03 -0.50 1.45
N LYS A 100 0.47 -0.69 2.68
CA LYS A 100 0.06 0.10 3.86
C LYS A 100 0.44 1.56 3.68
N GLU A 101 1.66 1.83 3.24
CA GLU A 101 2.17 3.19 3.01
C GLU A 101 1.38 3.91 1.92
N ILE A 102 1.06 3.25 0.81
CA ILE A 102 0.25 3.81 -0.28
C ILE A 102 -1.14 4.22 0.25
N VAL A 103 -1.79 3.35 1.02
CA VAL A 103 -3.10 3.66 1.61
C VAL A 103 -3.00 4.82 2.59
N LEU A 104 -2.00 4.83 3.46
CA LEU A 104 -1.77 5.91 4.41
C LEU A 104 -1.54 7.26 3.71
N GLN A 105 -0.65 7.29 2.71
CA GLN A 105 -0.33 8.47 1.91
C GLN A 105 -1.56 8.97 1.15
N ASN A 106 -2.41 8.08 0.65
CA ASN A 106 -3.67 8.46 0.01
C ASN A 106 -4.59 9.20 1.00
N MET A 107 -4.74 8.70 2.22
CA MET A 107 -5.59 9.32 3.24
C MET A 107 -5.03 10.68 3.69
N GLN A 108 -3.71 10.78 3.88
CA GLN A 108 -3.04 12.04 4.19
C GLN A 108 -3.20 13.08 3.07
N THR A 109 -3.03 12.66 1.81
CA THR A 109 -3.25 13.54 0.66
C THR A 109 -4.67 14.07 0.61
N ARG A 110 -5.68 13.24 0.91
CA ARG A 110 -7.08 13.67 1.00
C ARG A 110 -7.30 14.68 2.13
N LEU A 111 -6.70 14.49 3.30
CA LEU A 111 -6.74 15.46 4.40
C LEU A 111 -6.15 16.81 4.00
N ASP A 112 -5.03 16.79 3.28
CA ASP A 112 -4.37 18.01 2.79
C ASP A 112 -5.23 18.73 1.75
N ILE A 113 -5.86 17.99 0.84
CA ILE A 113 -6.82 18.54 -0.13
C ILE A 113 -8.00 19.18 0.60
N ASN A 114 -8.63 18.47 1.54
CA ASN A 114 -9.77 18.98 2.30
C ASN A 114 -9.42 20.23 3.12
N SER A 115 -8.22 20.26 3.72
CA SER A 115 -7.73 21.43 4.46
C SER A 115 -7.50 22.64 3.54
N LYS A 116 -6.94 22.42 2.35
CA LYS A 116 -6.77 23.46 1.35
C LYS A 116 -8.11 23.98 0.84
N GLU A 117 -9.05 23.10 0.55
CA GLU A 117 -10.39 23.47 0.10
C GLU A 117 -11.15 24.26 1.17
N ALA A 118 -11.09 23.84 2.44
CA ALA A 118 -11.73 24.56 3.55
C ALA A 118 -11.13 25.96 3.81
N SER A 119 -9.93 26.23 3.29
CA SER A 119 -9.31 27.56 3.36
C SER A 119 -9.76 28.51 2.25
N ASP A 120 -10.48 28.01 1.24
CA ASP A 120 -10.99 28.82 0.13
C ASP A 120 -12.13 29.75 0.60
N PRO A 121 -12.07 31.06 0.34
CA PRO A 121 -13.10 32.01 0.80
C PRO A 121 -14.51 31.77 0.24
N GLU A 122 -14.64 31.21 -0.96
CA GLU A 122 -15.95 30.89 -1.54
C GLU A 122 -16.52 29.64 -0.89
N VAL A 123 -15.68 28.65 -0.60
CA VAL A 123 -16.08 27.44 0.14
C VAL A 123 -16.50 27.78 1.57
N GLN A 124 -15.82 28.71 2.24
CA GLN A 124 -16.17 29.14 3.60
C GLN A 124 -17.57 29.77 3.70
N LYS A 125 -18.08 30.34 2.61
CA LYS A 125 -19.44 30.87 2.54
C LYS A 125 -20.50 29.78 2.32
N ASP A 126 -20.09 28.59 1.87
CA ASP A 126 -20.94 27.42 1.70
C ASP A 126 -20.95 26.57 2.98
N GLU A 127 -21.90 26.86 3.88
CA GLU A 127 -22.08 26.13 5.14
C GLU A 127 -22.26 24.62 4.93
N LYS A 128 -22.92 24.21 3.84
CA LYS A 128 -23.16 22.80 3.53
C LYS A 128 -21.85 22.11 3.16
N ARG A 129 -21.04 22.73 2.30
CA ARG A 129 -19.74 22.16 1.92
C ARG A 129 -18.77 22.15 3.11
N MET A 130 -18.74 23.20 3.92
CA MET A 130 -17.91 23.23 5.13
C MET A 130 -18.27 22.12 6.11
N LYS A 131 -19.57 21.84 6.30
CA LYS A 131 -20.02 20.70 7.12
C LYS A 131 -19.55 19.36 6.55
N GLN A 132 -19.67 19.16 5.23
CA GLN A 132 -19.19 17.94 4.56
C GLN A 132 -17.68 17.76 4.73
N LEU A 133 -16.89 18.82 4.52
CA LEU A 133 -15.44 18.80 4.70
C LEU A 133 -15.04 18.45 6.14
N SER A 134 -15.76 18.97 7.13
CA SER A 134 -15.54 18.63 8.54
C SER A 134 -15.84 17.16 8.83
N GLU A 135 -16.97 16.64 8.33
CA GLU A 135 -17.34 15.23 8.50
C GLU A 135 -16.37 14.27 7.79
N GLU A 136 -15.92 14.62 6.59
CA GLU A 136 -14.91 13.88 5.84
C GLU A 136 -13.56 13.89 6.57
N LYS A 137 -13.13 15.05 7.10
CA LYS A 137 -11.90 15.17 7.89
C LYS A 137 -11.94 14.28 9.12
N ASP A 138 -13.02 14.31 9.89
CA ASP A 138 -13.17 13.47 11.09
C ASP A 138 -13.09 11.97 10.76
N LYS A 139 -13.63 11.55 9.60
CA LYS A 139 -13.52 10.16 9.13
C LYS A 139 -12.11 9.81 8.70
N LEU A 140 -11.45 10.68 7.92
CA LEU A 140 -10.08 10.47 7.45
C LEU A 140 -9.08 10.42 8.62
N ASP A 141 -9.21 11.30 9.62
CA ASP A 141 -8.37 11.30 10.82
C ASP A 141 -8.50 9.98 11.61
N LYS A 142 -9.74 9.45 11.71
CA LYS A 142 -9.99 8.12 12.31
C LYS A 142 -9.38 7.00 11.49
N ILE A 143 -9.49 7.02 10.16
CA ILE A 143 -8.88 6.02 9.28
C ILE A 143 -7.36 6.03 9.43
N VAL A 144 -6.72 7.21 9.40
CA VAL A 144 -5.27 7.35 9.57
C VAL A 144 -4.81 6.79 10.92
N THR A 145 -5.53 7.12 11.99
CA THR A 145 -5.26 6.59 13.33
C THR A 145 -5.38 5.05 13.36
N ALA A 146 -6.44 4.51 12.74
CA ALA A 146 -6.67 3.08 12.66
C ALA A 146 -5.55 2.35 11.88
N ILE A 147 -5.11 2.89 10.74
CA ILE A 147 -3.98 2.35 9.95
C ILE A 147 -2.70 2.28 10.82
N ASN A 148 -2.41 3.35 11.57
CA ASN A 148 -1.21 3.41 12.42
C ASN A 148 -1.27 2.40 13.57
N SER A 149 -2.46 2.13 14.10
CA SER A 149 -2.70 1.12 15.15
C SER A 149 -2.93 -0.31 14.63
N ASN A 150 -2.88 -0.52 13.30
CA ASN A 150 -3.24 -1.79 12.64
C ASN A 150 -4.69 -2.26 12.89
N ASP A 151 -5.63 -1.35 13.15
CA ASP A 151 -7.06 -1.65 13.26
C ASP A 151 -7.74 -1.63 11.87
N TRP A 152 -7.53 -2.71 11.13
CA TRP A 152 -8.04 -2.84 9.76
C TRP A 152 -9.55 -3.08 9.68
N THR A 153 -10.18 -3.46 10.79
CA THR A 153 -11.65 -3.57 10.88
C THR A 153 -12.27 -2.18 10.81
N THR A 154 -11.75 -1.23 11.60
CA THR A 154 -12.17 0.17 11.55
C THR A 154 -11.86 0.80 10.18
N VAL A 155 -10.68 0.56 9.62
CA VAL A 155 -10.32 1.08 8.29
C VAL A 155 -11.32 0.62 7.22
N SER A 156 -11.59 -0.69 7.13
CA SER A 156 -12.52 -1.24 6.15
C SER A 156 -13.96 -0.71 6.33
N GLY A 157 -14.42 -0.59 7.58
CA GLY A 157 -15.74 -0.05 7.89
C GLY A 157 -15.91 1.42 7.50
N LEU A 158 -14.89 2.26 7.72
CA LEU A 158 -14.97 3.70 7.48
C LEU A 158 -14.73 4.10 6.03
N ILE A 159 -13.81 3.44 5.31
CA ILE A 159 -13.47 3.79 3.92
C ILE A 159 -14.69 3.74 2.99
N ASN A 160 -15.60 2.79 3.21
CA ASN A 160 -16.83 2.65 2.42
C ASN A 160 -17.85 3.77 2.68
N THR A 161 -17.61 4.63 3.67
CA THR A 161 -18.51 5.73 4.07
C THR A 161 -17.97 7.12 3.76
N LEU A 162 -16.74 7.20 3.24
CA LEU A 162 -16.20 8.38 2.58
C LEU A 162 -16.90 8.59 1.23
#